data_AF-A0A919KWM0-F1
#
_entry.id   AF-A0A919KWM0-F1
#
_cell.length_a   1.000
_cell.length_b   1.000
_cell.length_c   1.000
_cell.angle_alpha   90.00
_cell.angle_beta   90.00
_cell.angle_gamma   90.00
#
_symmetry.space_group_name_H-M   'P 1'
#
loop_
_entity.id
_entity.type
_entity.pdbx_description
1 polymer ?
#
loop_
_entity_poly.entity_id
_entity_poly.type
_entity_poly.pdbx_seq_one_letter_code
_entity_poly.pdbx_strand_id
1 'polypeptide(L)'
;MRAERSRRSWDGCAGPSGALEDYRAARAHTGELGARAQGAVLTVRMAAALVEMGEEERGEEMTRAVIAAGRHVGHEATPAARLFLAMLLSRTGRAAEAREHLRLLREGFGTTGFVVFDGIMAGIQAWIDMVDGEYGRGLRTTRETIDRSLDPLARVVAPQLPAVFLTNGAIALTALDGGARARDAARLLGAARRQLPPGHRASVLERQITEQVEAASRAVLGDEEYAAAYAEGGGLRLEEATALL
;
A
#
# COMPACT_ATOMS: atom_id res chain seq x y z
N MET A 1 0.61 -45.98 0.85
CA MET A 1 0.58 -45.43 -0.52
C MET A 1 -0.49 -44.34 -0.67
N ARG A 2 -0.42 -43.27 0.15
CA ARG A 2 -1.17 -42.01 0.00
C ARG A 2 -0.37 -40.92 0.72
N ALA A 3 0.70 -40.44 0.08
CA ALA A 3 1.54 -39.37 0.62
C ALA A 3 2.18 -38.48 -0.46
N GLU A 4 1.66 -38.48 -1.70
CA GLU A 4 2.37 -37.86 -2.84
C GLU A 4 1.52 -36.96 -3.76
N ARG A 5 0.27 -36.64 -3.40
CA ARG A 5 -0.54 -35.67 -4.18
C ARG A 5 -1.01 -34.52 -3.31
N SER A 6 -0.09 -33.61 -2.97
CA SER A 6 -0.43 -32.22 -2.64
C SER A 6 0.78 -31.28 -2.58
N ARG A 7 1.97 -31.72 -2.99
CA ARG A 7 3.10 -30.82 -3.30
C ARG A 7 2.97 -30.31 -4.74
N ARG A 8 1.84 -29.68 -5.09
CA ARG A 8 1.85 -28.69 -6.18
C ARG A 8 2.36 -27.43 -5.53
N SER A 9 3.62 -27.13 -5.80
CA SER A 9 4.31 -25.98 -5.26
C SER A 9 3.57 -24.71 -5.66
N TRP A 10 3.47 -23.80 -4.70
CA TRP A 10 3.03 -22.43 -4.93
C TRP A 10 4.16 -21.59 -5.56
N ASP A 11 4.92 -22.18 -6.48
CA ASP A 11 5.91 -21.48 -7.32
C ASP A 11 5.26 -20.77 -8.52
N GLY A 12 3.93 -20.90 -8.68
CA GLY A 12 3.17 -20.49 -9.87
C GLY A 12 2.69 -19.04 -9.92
N CYS A 13 3.01 -18.19 -8.93
CA CYS A 13 2.73 -16.75 -9.08
C CYS A 13 3.83 -16.14 -9.95
N ALA A 14 3.53 -16.01 -11.24
CA ALA A 14 4.39 -15.28 -12.16
C ALA A 14 4.64 -13.86 -11.61
N GLY A 15 5.85 -13.34 -11.80
CA GLY A 15 6.21 -11.99 -11.38
C GLY A 15 5.34 -10.92 -12.08
N PRO A 16 5.61 -9.63 -11.85
CA PRO A 16 4.84 -8.53 -12.47
C PRO A 16 4.61 -8.67 -13.98
N SER A 17 5.58 -9.28 -14.70
CA SER A 17 5.47 -9.60 -16.13
C SER A 17 4.38 -10.62 -16.46
N GLY A 18 4.29 -11.73 -15.73
CA GLY A 18 3.21 -12.71 -15.97
C GLY A 18 1.84 -12.18 -15.52
N ALA A 19 1.79 -11.37 -14.46
CA ALA A 19 0.55 -10.67 -14.09
C ALA A 19 0.07 -9.73 -15.21
N LEU A 20 0.98 -9.00 -15.87
CA LEU A 20 0.64 -8.17 -17.03
C LEU A 20 0.07 -9.00 -18.19
N GLU A 21 0.68 -10.15 -18.50
CA GLU A 21 0.19 -11.07 -19.54
C GLU A 21 -1.21 -11.61 -19.20
N ASP A 22 -1.42 -12.03 -17.96
CA ASP A 22 -2.72 -12.50 -17.48
C ASP A 22 -3.80 -11.41 -17.58
N TYR A 23 -3.49 -10.17 -17.20
CA TYR A 23 -4.43 -9.06 -17.35
C TYR A 23 -4.72 -8.72 -18.80
N ARG A 24 -3.74 -8.82 -19.71
CA ARG A 24 -3.96 -8.63 -21.15
C ARG A 24 -4.90 -9.69 -21.70
N ALA A 25 -4.67 -10.96 -21.38
CA ALA A 25 -5.52 -12.06 -21.80
C ALA A 25 -6.95 -11.91 -21.25
N ALA A 26 -7.10 -11.64 -19.95
CA ALA A 26 -8.40 -11.45 -19.32
C ALA A 26 -9.19 -10.27 -19.92
N ARG A 27 -8.52 -9.16 -20.25
CA ARG A 27 -9.17 -8.01 -20.88
C ARG A 27 -9.72 -8.33 -22.27
N ALA A 28 -9.01 -9.12 -23.08
CA ALA A 28 -9.49 -9.57 -24.38
C ALA A 28 -10.84 -10.29 -24.25
N HIS A 29 -10.95 -11.22 -23.29
CA HIS A 29 -12.20 -11.94 -23.01
C HIS A 29 -13.33 -11.04 -22.50
N THR A 30 -13.03 -10.02 -21.67
CA THR A 30 -14.08 -9.08 -21.23
C THR A 30 -14.66 -8.24 -22.38
N GLY A 31 -13.87 -7.97 -23.41
CA GLY A 31 -14.33 -7.32 -24.63
C GLY A 31 -15.34 -8.16 -25.40
N GLU A 32 -15.08 -9.45 -25.52
CA GLU A 32 -15.96 -10.44 -26.17
C GLU A 32 -17.30 -10.59 -25.43
N LEU A 33 -17.27 -10.51 -24.09
CA LEU A 33 -18.45 -10.67 -23.23
C LEU A 33 -19.24 -9.36 -23.00
N GLY A 34 -18.76 -8.22 -23.52
CA GLY A 34 -19.37 -6.91 -23.25
C GLY A 34 -19.31 -6.46 -21.78
N ALA A 35 -18.44 -7.07 -20.97
CA ALA A 35 -18.31 -6.87 -19.53
C ALA A 35 -17.48 -5.60 -19.22
N ARG A 36 -18.01 -4.43 -19.58
CA ARG A 36 -17.28 -3.14 -19.56
C ARG A 36 -16.74 -2.77 -18.17
N ALA A 37 -17.50 -3.04 -17.11
CA ALA A 37 -17.09 -2.73 -15.73
C ALA A 37 -15.87 -3.56 -15.29
N GLN A 38 -15.92 -4.86 -15.54
CA GLN A 38 -14.85 -5.80 -15.23
C GLN A 38 -13.61 -5.52 -16.08
N GLY A 39 -13.80 -5.20 -17.37
CA GLY A 39 -12.71 -4.79 -18.25
C GLY A 39 -11.98 -3.54 -17.75
N ALA A 40 -12.71 -2.56 -17.18
CA ALA A 40 -12.11 -1.36 -16.61
C ALA A 40 -11.37 -1.62 -15.29
N VAL A 41 -11.89 -2.47 -14.40
CA VAL A 41 -11.15 -2.91 -13.20
C VAL A 41 -9.86 -3.65 -13.58
N LEU A 42 -9.92 -4.54 -14.57
CA LEU A 42 -8.73 -5.23 -15.08
C LEU A 42 -7.73 -4.25 -15.72
N THR A 43 -8.22 -3.18 -16.37
CA THR A 43 -7.35 -2.12 -16.91
C THR A 43 -6.57 -1.42 -15.80
N VAL A 44 -7.21 -1.09 -14.68
CA VAL A 44 -6.55 -0.46 -13.52
C VAL A 44 -5.53 -1.41 -12.89
N ARG A 45 -5.86 -2.70 -12.74
CA ARG A 45 -4.91 -3.68 -12.20
C ARG A 45 -3.71 -3.92 -13.13
N MET A 46 -3.94 -3.91 -14.43
CA MET A 46 -2.88 -3.96 -15.45
C MET A 46 -1.96 -2.74 -15.33
N ALA A 47 -2.53 -1.55 -15.13
CA ALA A 47 -1.76 -0.33 -14.90
C ALA A 47 -0.89 -0.41 -13.64
N ALA A 48 -1.40 -0.98 -12.55
CA ALA A 48 -0.60 -1.22 -11.34
C ALA A 48 0.58 -2.19 -11.61
N ALA A 49 0.37 -3.26 -12.40
CA ALA A 49 1.45 -4.17 -12.78
C ALA A 49 2.53 -3.47 -13.63
N LEU A 50 2.14 -2.54 -14.51
CA LEU A 50 3.09 -1.71 -15.27
C LEU A 50 3.97 -0.85 -14.35
N VAL A 51 3.37 -0.22 -13.33
CA VAL A 51 4.10 0.55 -12.33
C VAL A 51 5.11 -0.34 -11.59
N GLU A 52 4.74 -1.57 -11.23
CA GLU A 52 5.65 -2.53 -10.59
C GLU A 52 6.85 -2.92 -11.48
N MET A 53 6.75 -2.73 -12.79
CA MET A 53 7.82 -2.97 -13.77
C MET A 53 8.57 -1.69 -14.18
N GLY A 54 8.27 -0.55 -13.56
CA GLY A 54 8.88 0.75 -13.90
C GLY A 54 8.26 1.46 -15.11
N GLU A 55 7.15 0.96 -15.66
CA GLU A 55 6.38 1.65 -16.72
C GLU A 55 5.35 2.62 -16.10
N GLU A 56 5.82 3.56 -15.30
CA GLU A 56 5.00 4.43 -14.45
C GLU A 56 4.10 5.37 -15.24
N GLU A 57 4.66 6.04 -16.25
CA GLU A 57 3.92 6.97 -17.14
C GLU A 57 2.76 6.27 -17.83
N ARG A 58 3.03 5.07 -18.36
CA ARG A 58 2.01 4.26 -19.04
C ARG A 58 0.93 3.78 -18.07
N GLY A 59 1.31 3.38 -16.85
CA GLY A 59 0.37 3.04 -15.79
C GLY A 59 -0.52 4.24 -15.41
N GLU A 60 0.07 5.43 -15.34
CA GLU A 60 -0.68 6.66 -15.07
C GLU A 60 -1.69 6.98 -16.18
N GLU A 61 -1.23 7.02 -17.43
CA GLU A 61 -2.07 7.30 -18.61
C GLU A 61 -3.28 6.37 -18.66
N MET A 62 -3.05 5.06 -18.47
CA MET A 62 -4.13 4.07 -18.44
C MET A 62 -5.12 4.31 -17.30
N THR A 63 -4.62 4.64 -16.11
CA THR A 63 -5.46 4.89 -14.94
C THR A 63 -6.30 6.16 -15.12
N ARG A 64 -5.72 7.22 -15.68
CA ARG A 64 -6.42 8.46 -16.04
C ARG A 64 -7.49 8.23 -17.10
N ALA A 65 -7.21 7.41 -18.12
CA ALA A 65 -8.19 7.07 -19.15
C ALA A 65 -9.44 6.39 -18.56
N VAL A 66 -9.26 5.50 -17.58
CA VAL A 66 -10.40 4.87 -16.85
C VAL A 66 -11.21 5.90 -16.08
N ILE A 67 -10.56 6.86 -15.42
CA ILE A 67 -11.25 7.96 -14.71
C ILE A 67 -12.02 8.84 -15.68
N ALA A 68 -11.40 9.22 -16.81
CA ALA A 68 -12.00 10.07 -17.83
C ALA A 68 -13.24 9.41 -18.49
N ALA A 69 -13.21 8.10 -18.67
CA ALA A 69 -14.36 7.34 -19.18
C ALA A 69 -15.57 7.34 -18.21
N GLY A 70 -15.35 7.59 -16.91
CA GLY A 70 -16.40 7.84 -15.92
C GLY A 70 -17.49 6.76 -15.88
N ARG A 71 -18.76 7.17 -15.92
CA ARG A 71 -19.91 6.23 -15.85
C ARG A 71 -20.00 5.27 -17.03
N HIS A 72 -19.33 5.56 -18.16
CA HIS A 72 -19.36 4.70 -19.35
C HIS A 72 -18.65 3.35 -19.15
N VAL A 73 -17.78 3.26 -18.13
CA VAL A 73 -17.02 2.05 -17.78
C VAL A 73 -17.48 1.38 -16.48
N GLY A 74 -18.64 1.78 -15.94
CA GLY A 74 -19.23 1.18 -14.73
C GLY A 74 -18.75 1.81 -13.41
N HIS A 75 -19.64 1.82 -12.41
CA HIS A 75 -19.46 2.53 -11.13
C HIS A 75 -18.30 2.03 -10.26
N GLU A 76 -17.83 0.80 -10.45
CA GLU A 76 -16.82 0.15 -9.61
C GLU A 76 -15.36 0.45 -10.02
N ALA A 77 -15.14 0.83 -11.29
CA ALA A 77 -13.78 1.00 -11.81
C ALA A 77 -13.16 2.34 -11.43
N THR A 78 -13.96 3.40 -11.37
CA THR A 78 -13.48 4.75 -11.03
C THR A 78 -12.91 4.84 -9.61
N PRO A 79 -13.53 4.24 -8.57
CA PRO A 79 -12.94 4.24 -7.23
C PRO A 79 -11.57 3.58 -7.14
N ALA A 80 -11.42 2.39 -7.74
CA ALA A 80 -10.14 1.70 -7.80
C ALA A 80 -9.10 2.54 -8.55
N ALA A 81 -9.47 3.12 -9.71
CA ALA A 81 -8.58 3.97 -10.48
C ALA A 81 -8.08 5.18 -9.68
N ARG A 82 -8.95 5.86 -8.93
CA ARG A 82 -8.54 7.00 -8.07
C ARG A 82 -7.62 6.57 -6.95
N LEU A 83 -7.86 5.41 -6.33
CA LEU A 83 -7.01 4.87 -5.28
C LEU A 83 -5.58 4.59 -5.80
N PHE A 84 -5.47 3.87 -6.91
CA PHE A 84 -4.18 3.57 -7.55
C PHE A 84 -3.47 4.82 -8.04
N LEU A 85 -4.21 5.76 -8.64
CA LEU A 85 -3.65 7.02 -9.08
C LEU A 85 -3.11 7.83 -7.88
N ALA A 86 -3.85 7.94 -6.78
CA ALA A 86 -3.36 8.65 -5.59
C ALA A 86 -2.05 8.03 -5.05
N MET A 87 -1.92 6.71 -5.02
CA MET A 87 -0.67 6.04 -4.61
C MET A 87 0.49 6.36 -5.57
N LEU A 88 0.25 6.28 -6.88
CA LEU A 88 1.24 6.60 -7.91
C LEU A 88 1.70 8.06 -7.86
N LEU A 89 0.75 8.99 -7.71
CA LEU A 89 1.01 10.42 -7.56
C LEU A 89 1.81 10.73 -6.31
N SER A 90 1.50 10.07 -5.19
CA SER A 90 2.27 10.21 -3.95
C SER A 90 3.72 9.78 -4.17
N ARG A 91 3.93 8.59 -4.76
CA ARG A 91 5.28 8.08 -5.03
C ARG A 91 6.11 8.98 -5.94
N THR A 92 5.45 9.72 -6.84
CA THR A 92 6.11 10.65 -7.79
C THR A 92 6.17 12.09 -7.28
N GLY A 93 5.93 12.33 -5.98
CA GLY A 93 6.06 13.66 -5.36
C GLY A 93 4.91 14.63 -5.65
N ARG A 94 3.81 14.16 -6.25
CA ARG A 94 2.65 14.99 -6.64
C ARG A 94 1.55 14.95 -5.58
N ALA A 95 1.93 15.28 -4.35
CA ALA A 95 1.07 15.11 -3.18
C ALA A 95 -0.25 15.89 -3.26
N ALA A 96 -0.23 17.13 -3.77
CA ALA A 96 -1.44 17.94 -3.92
C ALA A 96 -2.49 17.26 -4.83
N GLU A 97 -2.06 16.70 -5.96
CA GLU A 97 -2.94 16.00 -6.88
C GLU A 97 -3.43 14.67 -6.28
N ALA A 98 -2.55 13.96 -5.55
CA ALA A 98 -2.93 12.75 -4.81
C ALA A 98 -4.04 13.02 -3.79
N ARG A 99 -3.94 14.13 -3.04
CA ARG A 99 -4.98 14.55 -2.07
C ARG A 99 -6.31 14.81 -2.75
N GLU A 100 -6.29 15.44 -3.92
CA GLU A 100 -7.52 15.72 -4.67
C GLU A 100 -8.21 14.42 -5.13
N HIS A 101 -7.45 13.45 -5.66
CA HIS A 101 -8.03 12.15 -6.00
C HIS A 101 -8.58 11.41 -4.78
N LEU A 102 -7.90 11.50 -3.64
CA LEU A 102 -8.38 10.91 -2.39
C LEU A 102 -9.65 11.61 -1.89
N ARG A 103 -9.76 12.94 -2.00
CA ARG A 103 -10.98 13.72 -1.67
C ARG A 103 -12.15 13.31 -2.57
N LEU A 104 -11.95 13.30 -3.89
CA LEU A 104 -12.97 12.89 -4.86
C LEU A 104 -13.42 11.44 -4.68
N LEU A 105 -12.53 10.57 -4.23
CA LEU A 105 -12.85 9.20 -3.88
C LEU A 105 -13.82 9.13 -2.69
N ARG A 106 -13.59 9.94 -1.63
CA ARG A 106 -14.50 10.02 -0.47
C ARG A 106 -15.88 10.53 -0.87
N GLU A 107 -15.93 11.57 -1.69
CA GLU A 107 -17.19 12.16 -2.15
C GLU A 107 -18.02 11.18 -2.98
N GLY A 108 -17.36 10.31 -3.75
CA GLY A 108 -18.02 9.34 -4.61
C GLY A 108 -18.67 8.16 -3.89
N PHE A 109 -18.25 7.81 -2.67
CA PHE A 109 -18.77 6.64 -1.94
C PHE A 109 -19.94 6.93 -0.98
N GLY A 110 -20.23 8.21 -0.71
CA GLY A 110 -21.19 8.59 0.33
C GLY A 110 -20.78 8.12 1.73
N THR A 111 -21.62 8.39 2.73
CA THR A 111 -21.28 8.20 4.15
C THR A 111 -21.10 6.73 4.56
N THR A 112 -21.85 5.80 3.96
CA THR A 112 -21.89 4.37 4.37
C THR A 112 -20.78 3.53 3.73
N GLY A 113 -20.40 3.83 2.48
CA GLY A 113 -19.32 3.12 1.79
C GLY A 113 -17.94 3.47 2.34
N PHE A 114 -17.78 4.65 2.93
CA PHE A 114 -16.51 5.14 3.47
C PHE A 114 -16.09 4.36 4.73
N VAL A 115 -16.99 4.14 5.70
CA VAL A 115 -16.69 3.48 6.99
C VAL A 115 -15.93 2.16 6.80
N VAL A 116 -16.29 1.37 5.79
CA VAL A 116 -15.66 0.08 5.47
C VAL A 116 -14.20 0.23 5.01
N PHE A 117 -13.85 1.34 4.36
CA PHE A 117 -12.53 1.60 3.78
C PHE A 117 -11.76 2.72 4.49
N ASP A 118 -12.27 3.22 5.61
CA ASP A 118 -11.68 4.32 6.37
C ASP A 118 -10.21 4.08 6.72
N GLY A 119 -9.85 2.85 7.10
CA GLY A 119 -8.47 2.49 7.43
C GLY A 119 -7.53 2.59 6.23
N ILE A 120 -7.95 2.11 5.04
CA ILE A 120 -7.16 2.19 3.81
C ILE A 120 -6.95 3.65 3.41
N MET A 121 -8.03 4.43 3.46
CA MET A 121 -8.00 5.84 3.08
C MET A 121 -7.15 6.67 4.04
N ALA A 122 -7.19 6.36 5.34
CA ALA A 122 -6.35 7.00 6.33
C ALA A 122 -4.87 6.64 6.16
N GLY A 123 -4.55 5.37 5.84
CA GLY A 123 -3.19 4.94 5.54
C GLY A 123 -2.58 5.67 4.33
N ILE A 124 -3.36 5.85 3.27
CA ILE A 124 -2.93 6.61 2.09
C ILE A 124 -2.81 8.10 2.39
N GLN A 125 -3.73 8.67 3.18
CA GLN A 125 -3.63 10.08 3.59
C GLN A 125 -2.36 10.33 4.41
N ALA A 126 -2.07 9.46 5.39
CA ALA A 126 -0.85 9.55 6.18
C ALA A 126 0.39 9.45 5.28
N TRP A 127 0.39 8.53 4.32
CA TRP A 127 1.47 8.38 3.34
C TRP A 127 1.68 9.64 2.50
N ILE A 128 0.62 10.22 1.94
CA ILE A 128 0.67 11.49 1.20
C ILE A 128 1.31 12.58 2.05
N ASP A 129 0.94 12.67 3.34
CA ASP A 129 1.50 13.67 4.24
C ASP A 129 3.00 13.43 4.49
N MET A 130 3.46 12.16 4.58
CA MET A 130 4.91 11.87 4.69
C MET A 130 5.70 12.30 3.46
N VAL A 131 5.19 11.98 2.26
CA VAL A 131 5.82 12.36 0.98
C VAL A 131 5.94 13.88 0.86
N ASP A 132 4.95 14.60 1.35
CA ASP A 132 4.90 16.07 1.30
C ASP A 132 5.74 16.75 2.41
N GLY A 133 6.49 15.96 3.20
CA GLY A 133 7.30 16.46 4.31
C GLY A 133 6.51 16.80 5.58
N GLU A 134 5.20 16.58 5.59
CA GLU A 134 4.29 16.83 6.72
C GLU A 134 4.31 15.66 7.72
N TYR A 135 5.51 15.21 8.10
CA TYR A 135 5.71 13.99 8.91
C TYR A 135 4.96 14.00 10.23
N GLY A 136 4.87 15.15 10.90
CA GLY A 136 4.13 15.30 12.15
C GLY A 136 2.63 15.10 11.97
N ARG A 137 2.06 15.58 10.87
CA ARG A 137 0.65 15.35 10.51
C ARG A 137 0.41 13.91 10.11
N GLY A 138 1.32 13.33 9.32
CA GLY A 138 1.26 11.92 8.96
C GLY A 138 1.30 11.02 10.19
N LEU A 139 2.19 11.28 11.16
CA LEU A 139 2.32 10.48 12.38
C LEU A 139 1.05 10.55 13.24
N ARG A 140 0.48 11.75 13.41
CA ARG A 140 -0.81 11.91 14.10
C ARG A 140 -1.91 11.11 13.42
N THR A 141 -2.01 11.20 12.09
CA THR A 141 -3.01 10.43 11.33
C THR A 141 -2.83 8.93 11.51
N THR A 142 -1.59 8.43 11.42
CA THR A 142 -1.26 7.01 11.67
C THR A 142 -1.69 6.58 13.07
N ARG A 143 -1.33 7.33 14.12
CA ARG A 143 -1.71 7.05 15.51
C ARG A 143 -3.23 7.01 15.71
N GLU A 144 -3.94 8.00 15.19
CA GLU A 144 -5.39 8.16 15.37
C GLU A 144 -6.21 7.08 14.64
N THR A 145 -5.62 6.42 13.64
CA THR A 145 -6.38 5.53 12.74
C THR A 145 -5.84 4.10 12.64
N ILE A 146 -4.76 3.76 13.35
CA ILE A 146 -4.20 2.40 13.34
C ILE A 146 -5.21 1.34 13.79
N ASP A 147 -6.10 1.65 14.74
CA ASP A 147 -7.16 0.73 15.19
C ASP A 147 -8.11 0.35 14.04
N ARG A 148 -8.30 1.24 13.05
CA ARG A 148 -9.10 0.94 11.86
C ARG A 148 -8.45 -0.10 10.96
N SER A 149 -7.13 -0.28 11.05
CA SER A 149 -6.45 -1.39 10.36
C SER A 149 -6.77 -2.75 10.95
N LEU A 150 -7.35 -2.79 12.16
CA LEU A 150 -7.69 -4.00 12.89
C LEU A 150 -9.17 -4.37 12.79
N ASP A 151 -9.97 -3.52 12.15
CA ASP A 151 -11.37 -3.83 11.86
C ASP A 151 -11.47 -5.19 11.13
N PRO A 152 -12.42 -6.08 11.52
CA PRO A 152 -12.55 -7.40 10.92
C PRO A 152 -12.68 -7.37 9.39
N LEU A 153 -13.41 -6.39 8.84
CA LEU A 153 -13.60 -6.27 7.40
C LEU A 153 -12.33 -5.71 6.72
N ALA A 154 -11.65 -4.75 7.36
CA ALA A 154 -10.35 -4.28 6.89
C ALA A 154 -9.32 -5.42 6.80
N ARG A 155 -9.30 -6.34 7.78
CA ARG A 155 -8.41 -7.52 7.77
C ARG A 155 -8.73 -8.54 6.69
N VAL A 156 -9.99 -8.61 6.25
CA VAL A 156 -10.39 -9.48 5.12
C VAL A 156 -9.94 -8.86 3.80
N VAL A 157 -10.09 -7.55 3.64
CA VAL A 157 -9.85 -6.86 2.36
C VAL A 157 -8.37 -6.50 2.16
N ALA A 158 -7.71 -6.04 3.23
CA ALA A 158 -6.33 -5.56 3.23
C ALA A 158 -5.59 -6.12 4.46
N PRO A 159 -5.32 -7.43 4.53
CA PRO A 159 -4.66 -8.06 5.68
C PRO A 159 -3.29 -7.47 6.03
N GLN A 160 -2.60 -6.86 5.06
CA GLN A 160 -1.32 -6.19 5.23
C GLN A 160 -1.42 -4.79 5.88
N LEU A 161 -2.63 -4.25 6.08
CA LEU A 161 -2.82 -2.86 6.50
C LEU A 161 -2.12 -2.52 7.84
N PRO A 162 -2.11 -3.37 8.88
CA PRO A 162 -1.34 -3.07 10.09
C PRO A 162 0.16 -2.87 9.84
N ALA A 163 0.76 -3.64 8.92
CA ALA A 163 2.15 -3.46 8.53
C ALA A 163 2.37 -2.09 7.88
N VAL A 164 1.46 -1.67 6.98
CA VAL A 164 1.51 -0.36 6.32
C VAL A 164 1.49 0.78 7.34
N PHE A 165 0.61 0.70 8.34
CA PHE A 165 0.54 1.71 9.40
C PHE A 165 1.81 1.79 10.24
N LEU A 166 2.39 0.65 10.63
CA LEU A 166 3.65 0.62 11.37
C LEU A 166 4.80 1.19 10.56
N THR A 167 4.88 0.87 9.27
CA THR A 167 5.88 1.42 8.34
C THR A 167 5.70 2.93 8.14
N ASN A 168 4.47 3.42 8.03
CA ASN A 168 4.17 4.87 8.02
C ASN A 168 4.62 5.55 9.32
N GLY A 169 4.44 4.89 10.45
CA GLY A 169 5.01 5.35 11.72
C GLY A 169 6.53 5.47 11.67
N ALA A 170 7.19 4.40 11.21
CA ALA A 170 8.65 4.33 11.15
C ALA A 170 9.25 5.47 10.30
N ILE A 171 8.71 5.73 9.11
CA ILE A 171 9.19 6.84 8.26
C ILE A 171 9.07 8.19 8.96
N ALA A 172 7.95 8.47 9.64
CA ALA A 172 7.80 9.69 10.41
C ALA A 172 8.81 9.80 11.56
N LEU A 173 9.02 8.70 12.31
CA LEU A 173 9.95 8.70 13.43
C LEU A 173 11.41 8.89 13.00
N THR A 174 11.79 8.43 11.80
CA THR A 174 13.11 8.73 11.24
C THR A 174 13.26 10.17 10.76
N ALA A 175 12.17 10.81 10.35
CA ALA A 175 12.21 12.15 9.75
C ALA A 175 12.03 13.29 10.78
N LEU A 176 11.35 13.02 11.90
CA LEU A 176 11.11 14.00 12.96
C LEU A 176 12.29 14.12 13.92
N ASP A 177 12.44 15.31 14.51
CA ASP A 177 13.38 15.59 15.61
C ASP A 177 14.82 15.12 15.33
N GLY A 178 15.26 15.23 14.07
CA GLY A 178 16.60 14.82 13.65
C GLY A 178 16.87 13.31 13.77
N GLY A 179 15.83 12.48 13.75
CA GLY A 179 15.96 11.03 13.89
C GLY A 179 16.19 10.57 15.33
N ALA A 180 15.89 11.41 16.34
CA ALA A 180 16.01 11.03 17.76
C ALA A 180 15.24 9.75 18.11
N ARG A 181 14.24 9.37 17.31
CA ARG A 181 13.44 8.15 17.44
C ARG A 181 13.78 7.06 16.42
N ALA A 182 14.98 7.10 15.82
CA ALA A 182 15.44 6.10 14.86
C ALA A 182 15.40 4.66 15.42
N ARG A 183 15.68 4.48 16.71
CA ARG A 183 15.59 3.17 17.38
C ARG A 183 14.15 2.63 17.38
N ASP A 184 13.18 3.48 17.68
CA ASP A 184 11.76 3.11 17.65
C ASP A 184 11.30 2.84 16.21
N ALA A 185 11.80 3.61 15.24
CA ALA A 185 11.52 3.36 13.82
C ALA A 185 12.01 1.98 13.35
N ALA A 186 13.24 1.58 13.73
CA ALA A 186 13.78 0.26 13.43
C ALA A 186 12.93 -0.85 14.08
N ARG A 187 12.49 -0.67 15.33
CA ARG A 187 11.57 -1.60 16.01
C ARG A 187 10.22 -1.69 15.31
N LEU A 188 9.65 -0.56 14.89
CA LEU A 188 8.39 -0.52 14.13
C LEU A 188 8.51 -1.28 12.82
N LEU A 189 9.63 -1.14 12.09
CA LEU A 189 9.86 -1.85 10.84
C LEU A 189 9.99 -3.37 11.06
N GLY A 190 10.68 -3.79 12.12
CA GLY A 190 10.72 -5.19 12.55
C GLY A 190 9.34 -5.74 12.90
N ALA A 191 8.53 -4.97 13.62
CA ALA A 191 7.16 -5.33 13.98
C ALA A 191 6.24 -5.40 12.75
N ALA A 192 6.39 -4.47 11.80
CA ALA A 192 5.62 -4.42 10.56
C ALA A 192 5.77 -5.71 9.75
N ARG A 193 7.00 -6.24 9.65
CA ARG A 193 7.28 -7.51 8.96
C ARG A 193 6.48 -8.68 9.53
N ARG A 194 6.26 -8.72 10.85
CA ARG A 194 5.47 -9.78 11.51
C ARG A 194 3.98 -9.71 11.17
N GLN A 195 3.48 -8.52 10.82
CA GLN A 195 2.07 -8.32 10.47
C GLN A 195 1.76 -8.66 9.01
N LEU A 196 2.77 -8.94 8.18
CA LEU A 196 2.55 -9.29 6.78
C LEU A 196 1.91 -10.68 6.64
N PRO A 197 0.88 -10.84 5.79
CA PRO A 197 0.26 -12.14 5.58
C PRO A 197 1.24 -13.13 4.90
N PRO A 198 1.06 -14.45 5.10
CA PRO A 198 1.86 -15.45 4.41
C PRO A 198 1.81 -15.28 2.89
N GLY A 199 2.98 -15.28 2.25
CA GLY A 199 3.10 -15.09 0.80
C GLY A 199 2.99 -13.63 0.34
N HIS A 200 2.93 -12.65 1.25
CA HIS A 200 2.98 -11.23 0.89
C HIS A 200 4.21 -10.92 0.04
N ARG A 201 4.00 -10.26 -1.10
CA ARG A 201 5.07 -9.73 -1.94
C ARG A 201 5.01 -8.21 -1.85
N ALA A 202 6.07 -7.62 -1.30
CA ALA A 202 6.19 -6.18 -1.20
C ALA A 202 6.13 -5.55 -2.60
N SER A 203 5.25 -4.58 -2.79
CA SER A 203 5.18 -3.67 -3.93
C SER A 203 6.44 -2.81 -4.06
N VAL A 204 6.65 -2.17 -5.22
CA VAL A 204 7.72 -1.17 -5.42
C VAL A 204 7.66 -0.12 -4.31
N LEU A 205 6.46 0.34 -3.97
CA LEU A 205 6.26 1.36 -2.94
C LEU A 205 6.71 0.86 -1.55
N GLU A 206 6.27 -0.32 -1.12
CA GLU A 206 6.65 -0.88 0.20
C GLU A 206 8.16 -1.09 0.31
N ARG A 207 8.82 -1.52 -0.78
CA ARG A 207 10.27 -1.68 -0.82
C ARG A 207 10.98 -0.33 -0.66
N GLN A 208 10.57 0.68 -1.43
CA GLN A 208 11.14 2.04 -1.35
C GLN A 208 11.02 2.63 0.05
N ILE A 209 9.86 2.49 0.69
CA ILE A 209 9.65 3.01 2.05
C ILE A 209 10.53 2.27 3.05
N THR A 210 10.56 0.94 2.95
CA THR A 210 11.42 0.10 3.80
C THR A 210 12.87 0.57 3.67
N GLU A 211 13.41 0.61 2.46
CA GLU A 211 14.78 1.04 2.17
C GLU A 211 15.08 2.45 2.72
N GLN A 212 14.15 3.40 2.59
CA GLN A 212 14.27 4.74 3.15
C GLN A 212 14.38 4.73 4.67
N VAL A 213 13.51 3.98 5.36
CA VAL A 213 13.51 3.85 6.82
C VAL A 213 14.79 3.14 7.29
N GLU A 214 15.23 2.09 6.61
CA GLU A 214 16.46 1.37 6.95
C GLU A 214 17.67 2.29 6.83
N ALA A 215 17.80 3.01 5.72
CA ALA A 215 18.90 3.93 5.48
C ALA A 215 18.93 5.06 6.51
N ALA A 216 17.79 5.69 6.79
CA ALA A 216 17.70 6.77 7.77
C ALA A 216 17.99 6.28 9.20
N SER A 217 17.52 5.08 9.56
CA SER A 217 17.78 4.50 10.88
C SER A 217 19.25 4.13 11.05
N ARG A 218 19.87 3.50 10.04
CA ARG A 218 21.30 3.15 10.05
C ARG A 218 22.20 4.37 10.09
N ALA A 219 21.81 5.48 9.44
CA ALA A 219 22.58 6.72 9.49
C ALA A 219 22.70 7.30 10.91
N VAL A 220 21.70 7.07 11.77
CA VAL A 220 21.69 7.56 13.16
C VAL A 220 22.29 6.52 14.12
N LEU A 221 21.93 5.25 13.98
CA LEU A 221 22.26 4.19 14.95
C LEU A 221 23.54 3.43 14.60
N GLY A 222 23.95 3.42 13.33
CA GLY A 222 24.88 2.43 12.79
C GLY A 222 24.24 1.06 12.58
N ASP A 223 25.00 0.15 11.97
CA ASP A 223 24.48 -1.14 11.48
C ASP A 223 24.12 -2.13 12.59
N GLU A 224 24.96 -2.22 13.63
CA GLU A 224 24.76 -3.17 14.73
C GLU A 224 23.54 -2.81 15.59
N GLU A 225 23.41 -1.53 15.97
CA GLU A 225 22.27 -1.09 16.77
C GLU A 225 20.97 -1.13 15.97
N TYR A 226 21.00 -0.77 14.67
CA TYR A 226 19.86 -0.96 13.78
C TYR A 226 19.41 -2.43 13.76
N ALA A 227 20.34 -3.36 13.54
CA ALA A 227 20.02 -4.80 13.47
C ALA A 227 19.42 -5.32 14.79
N ALA A 228 19.95 -4.87 15.93
CA ALA A 228 19.42 -5.23 17.25
C ALA A 228 18.00 -4.67 17.48
N ALA A 229 17.77 -3.40 17.15
CA ALA A 229 16.45 -2.75 17.29
C ALA A 229 15.41 -3.37 16.34
N TYR A 230 15.79 -3.67 15.10
CA TYR A 230 14.93 -4.37 14.14
C TYR A 230 14.55 -5.77 14.63
N ALA A 231 15.52 -6.54 15.14
CA ALA A 231 15.27 -7.87 15.68
C ALA A 231 14.36 -7.82 16.93
N GLU A 232 14.58 -6.85 17.81
CA GLU A 232 13.72 -6.59 18.97
C GLU A 232 12.27 -6.28 18.53
N GLY A 233 12.12 -5.43 17.51
CA GLY A 233 10.84 -5.10 16.90
C GLY A 233 10.06 -6.32 16.42
N GLY A 234 10.75 -7.30 15.82
CA GLY A 234 10.15 -8.56 15.37
C GLY A 234 9.55 -9.40 16.51
N GLY A 235 9.97 -9.17 17.76
CA GLY A 235 9.40 -9.81 18.95
C GLY A 235 8.17 -9.09 19.53
N LEU A 236 7.90 -7.85 19.13
CA LEU A 236 6.82 -7.05 19.71
C LEU A 236 5.44 -7.56 19.28
N ARG A 237 4.49 -7.51 20.22
CA ARG A 237 3.06 -7.58 19.91
C ARG A 237 2.62 -6.29 19.23
N LEU A 238 1.48 -6.35 18.55
CA LEU A 238 1.00 -5.19 17.80
C LEU A 238 0.74 -4.00 18.73
N GLU A 239 0.14 -4.24 19.91
CA GLU A 239 -0.15 -3.19 20.89
C GLU A 239 1.13 -2.51 21.38
N GLU A 240 2.17 -3.30 21.64
CA GLU A 240 3.49 -2.80 22.05
C GLU A 240 4.14 -1.97 20.93
N ALA A 241 4.02 -2.43 19.68
CA ALA A 241 4.51 -1.68 18.53
C ALA A 241 3.72 -0.36 18.33
N THR A 242 2.40 -0.38 18.48
CA THR A 242 1.58 0.85 18.35
C THR A 242 1.89 1.88 19.42
N ALA A 243 2.31 1.45 20.62
CA ALA A 243 2.73 2.36 21.68
C ALA A 243 4.05 3.11 21.37
N LEU A 244 4.82 2.63 20.38
CA LEU A 244 5.99 3.33 19.87
C LEU A 244 5.63 4.43 18.87
N LEU A 245 4.40 4.49 18.35
CA LEU A 245 4.03 5.57 17.45
C LEU A 245 4.03 6.87 18.24
#